data_AF-K5ZXK1-F1
#
_entry.id   AF-K5ZXK1-F1
#
_cell.length_a   1.000
_cell.length_b   1.000
_cell.length_c   1.000
_cell.angle_alpha   90.00
_cell.angle_beta   90.00
_cell.angle_gamma   90.00
#
_symmetry.space_group_name_H-M   'P 1'
#
loop_
_entity.id
_entity.type
_entity.pdbx_description
1 polymer ?
#
loop_
_entity_poly.entity_id
_entity_poly.type
_entity_poly.pdbx_seq_one_letter_code
_entity_poly.pdbx_strand_id
1 'polypeptide(L)'
;MKENQSLGEFVIFNTENGDVKVQIDAVNETIWMPQRGMSDLFGVGIAAINKHLNNIYEDGELEREATISKMEIVQVEGSRSVKRLVDFYNLDAIIAVGYRVNSKRATQFRIWSTKTLREYLVKGYILDDNRFIKGQSLTYFKELLDRIRAIRISERLFYQQIKDIYMLSIDYDKNDQLTLDFFASVQNKLLWAVSGKTAAELVYYRSNASLPMMGLTSTEKEGIVKASDINIGKNYLTKDELDNLKLIVEQYLSFAEAQAINHIPMRMKDWGDNLNIILTMNRKSILEGLGKVSKELARKKAQKEYALYKESQKEQEHLNSIKELDKDLKELKKKNPPK
;
A
#
# COMPACT_ATOMS: atom_id res chain seq x y z
N MET A 1 5.17 18.75 -32.14
CA MET A 1 6.27 17.81 -31.84
C MET A 1 5.99 17.21 -30.48
N LYS A 2 5.37 16.03 -30.44
CA LYS A 2 5.08 15.32 -29.18
C LYS A 2 6.29 14.48 -28.80
N GLU A 3 6.55 14.45 -27.51
CA GLU A 3 7.77 14.03 -26.82
C GLU A 3 8.21 12.60 -27.15
N ASN A 4 9.53 12.39 -27.07
CA ASN A 4 10.16 11.08 -26.96
C ASN A 4 9.33 10.17 -26.04
N GLN A 5 8.80 9.08 -26.58
CA GLN A 5 8.40 7.95 -25.76
C GLN A 5 9.66 7.49 -25.02
N SER A 6 9.78 7.88 -23.75
CA SER A 6 10.94 7.57 -22.92
C SER A 6 11.00 6.07 -22.71
N LEU A 7 11.93 5.42 -23.38
CA LEU A 7 12.26 4.01 -23.20
C LEU A 7 13.06 3.91 -21.91
N GLY A 8 12.56 3.15 -20.94
CA GLY A 8 13.25 3.02 -19.68
C GLY A 8 14.63 2.40 -19.83
N GLU A 9 15.65 3.02 -19.25
CA GLU A 9 17.04 2.53 -19.33
C GLU A 9 17.36 1.62 -18.14
N PHE A 10 18.07 0.52 -18.43
CA PHE A 10 18.61 -0.40 -17.43
C PHE A 10 20.13 -0.32 -17.51
N VAL A 11 20.76 0.22 -16.47
CA VAL A 11 22.22 0.35 -16.44
C VAL A 11 22.79 -0.43 -15.26
N ILE A 12 23.63 -1.43 -15.57
CA ILE A 12 24.41 -2.17 -14.57
C ILE A 12 25.80 -1.55 -14.49
N PHE A 13 26.09 -0.87 -13.39
CA PHE A 13 27.41 -0.39 -13.05
C PHE A 13 28.08 -1.35 -12.07
N ASN A 14 29.36 -1.64 -12.30
CA ASN A 14 30.21 -2.20 -11.26
C ASN A 14 30.88 -1.02 -10.54
N THR A 15 30.76 -0.94 -9.22
CA THR A 15 31.59 -0.03 -8.43
C THR A 15 33.02 -0.59 -8.33
N GLU A 16 33.98 0.28 -8.05
CA GLU A 16 35.38 -0.10 -7.82
C GLU A 16 35.54 -1.11 -6.66
N ASN A 17 34.57 -1.16 -5.74
CA ASN A 17 34.51 -2.09 -4.62
C ASN A 17 33.79 -3.42 -4.94
N GLY A 18 33.36 -3.63 -6.19
CA GLY A 18 32.66 -4.84 -6.61
C GLY A 18 31.15 -4.86 -6.32
N ASP A 19 30.56 -3.76 -5.84
CA ASP A 19 29.11 -3.65 -5.73
C ASP A 19 28.47 -3.44 -7.11
N VAL A 20 27.45 -4.24 -7.39
CA VAL A 20 26.65 -4.13 -8.61
C VAL A 20 25.52 -3.12 -8.35
N LYS A 21 25.53 -1.99 -9.07
CA LYS A 21 24.43 -1.01 -9.05
C LYS A 21 23.60 -1.17 -10.32
N VAL A 22 22.30 -1.33 -10.15
CA VAL A 22 21.34 -1.42 -11.24
C VAL A 22 20.45 -0.19 -11.16
N GLN A 23 20.55 0.71 -12.13
CA GLN A 23 19.64 1.84 -12.24
C GLN A 23 18.57 1.52 -13.29
N ILE A 24 17.32 1.76 -12.90
CA ILE A 24 16.13 1.52 -13.71
C ILE A 24 15.35 2.83 -13.82
N ASP A 25 15.30 3.39 -15.01
CA ASP A 25 14.38 4.49 -15.33
C ASP A 25 13.07 3.91 -15.85
N ALA A 26 12.26 3.34 -14.96
CA ALA A 26 10.97 2.74 -15.36
C ALA A 26 9.97 3.81 -15.83
N VAL A 27 9.19 3.47 -16.85
CA VAL A 27 8.06 4.27 -17.35
C VAL A 27 6.80 3.44 -17.22
N ASN A 28 5.76 4.00 -16.60
CA ASN A 28 4.51 3.29 -16.28
C ASN A 28 4.73 2.01 -15.45
N GLU A 29 5.51 2.11 -14.37
CA GLU A 29 5.73 1.05 -13.37
C GLU A 29 6.42 -0.23 -13.89
N THR A 30 6.85 -0.26 -15.15
CA THR A 30 7.58 -1.41 -15.72
C THR A 30 8.66 -0.95 -16.71
N ILE A 31 9.48 -1.90 -17.14
CA ILE A 31 10.58 -1.68 -18.08
C ILE A 31 10.26 -2.39 -19.38
N TRP A 32 10.46 -1.69 -20.49
CA TRP A 32 10.39 -2.24 -21.83
C TRP A 32 11.73 -2.06 -22.52
N MET A 33 12.29 -3.14 -23.06
CA MET A 33 13.61 -3.12 -23.69
C MET A 33 13.63 -3.90 -25.01
N PRO A 34 14.27 -3.40 -26.07
CA PRO A 34 14.44 -4.16 -27.30
C PRO A 34 15.57 -5.19 -27.14
N GLN A 35 15.64 -6.18 -28.04
CA GLN A 35 16.70 -7.21 -28.03
C GLN A 35 18.12 -6.63 -28.03
N ARG A 36 18.30 -5.51 -28.73
CA ARG A 36 19.57 -4.77 -28.72
C ARG A 36 19.94 -4.25 -27.33
N GLY A 37 18.97 -3.71 -26.59
CA GLY A 37 19.19 -3.28 -25.21
C GLY A 37 19.60 -4.46 -24.31
N MET A 38 18.95 -5.63 -24.46
CA MET A 38 19.31 -6.83 -23.70
C MET A 38 20.70 -7.36 -24.08
N SER A 39 21.07 -7.28 -25.35
CA SER A 39 22.40 -7.60 -25.86
C SER A 39 23.46 -6.74 -25.19
N ASP A 40 23.24 -5.43 -25.11
CA ASP A 40 24.15 -4.49 -24.44
C ASP A 40 24.18 -4.72 -22.92
N LEU A 41 23.03 -4.91 -22.29
CA LEU A 41 22.87 -5.19 -20.87
C LEU A 41 23.65 -6.44 -20.43
N PHE A 42 23.47 -7.54 -21.14
CA PHE A 42 24.08 -8.82 -20.79
C PHE A 42 25.43 -9.05 -21.48
N GLY A 43 25.88 -8.16 -22.36
CA GLY A 43 27.18 -8.28 -23.03
C GLY A 43 27.30 -9.54 -23.89
N VAL A 44 26.23 -9.89 -24.60
CA VAL A 44 26.19 -11.01 -25.56
C VAL A 44 25.59 -10.52 -26.87
N GLY A 45 25.82 -11.24 -27.97
CA GLY A 45 25.22 -10.86 -29.25
C GLY A 45 23.69 -11.02 -29.27
N ILE A 46 23.02 -10.20 -30.08
CA ILE A 46 21.56 -10.23 -30.31
C ILE A 46 21.07 -11.65 -30.67
N ALA A 47 21.85 -12.41 -31.46
CA ALA A 47 21.50 -13.78 -31.82
C ALA A 47 21.33 -14.71 -30.60
N ALA A 48 22.14 -14.52 -29.55
CA ALA A 48 22.00 -15.28 -28.30
C ALA A 48 20.73 -14.89 -27.54
N ILE A 49 20.40 -13.58 -27.50
CA ILE A 49 19.15 -13.09 -26.91
C ILE A 49 17.94 -13.71 -27.62
N ASN A 50 17.94 -13.72 -28.96
CA ASN A 50 16.87 -14.30 -29.76
C ASN A 50 16.70 -15.79 -29.50
N LYS A 51 17.82 -16.52 -29.44
CA LYS A 51 17.82 -17.94 -29.10
C LYS A 51 17.20 -18.17 -27.72
N HIS A 52 17.62 -17.41 -26.71
CA HIS A 52 17.07 -17.58 -25.37
C HIS A 52 15.58 -17.26 -25.34
N LEU A 53 15.14 -16.13 -25.91
CA LEU A 53 13.73 -15.74 -26.01
C LEU A 53 12.87 -16.83 -26.66
N ASN A 54 13.30 -17.37 -27.81
CA ASN A 54 12.58 -18.46 -28.48
C ASN A 54 12.44 -19.67 -27.57
N ASN A 55 13.52 -20.10 -26.92
CA ASN A 55 13.46 -21.21 -25.98
C ASN A 55 12.51 -20.91 -24.80
N ILE A 56 12.44 -19.67 -24.28
CA ILE A 56 11.53 -19.33 -23.16
C ILE A 56 10.07 -19.57 -23.56
N TYR A 57 9.72 -19.19 -24.79
CA TYR A 57 8.38 -19.37 -25.33
C TYR A 57 8.09 -20.82 -25.69
N GLU A 58 9.06 -21.55 -26.25
CA GLU A 58 8.94 -22.99 -26.56
C GLU A 58 8.77 -23.84 -25.29
N ASP A 59 9.47 -23.49 -24.21
CA ASP A 59 9.37 -24.14 -22.91
C ASP A 59 8.04 -23.82 -22.18
N GLY A 60 7.26 -22.84 -22.69
CA GLY A 60 6.04 -22.35 -22.04
C GLY A 60 6.28 -21.59 -20.74
N GLU A 61 7.50 -21.11 -20.47
CA GLU A 61 7.81 -20.33 -19.26
C GLU A 61 7.12 -18.96 -19.29
N LEU A 62 6.99 -18.36 -20.47
CA LEU A 62 6.30 -17.09 -20.69
C LEU A 62 5.40 -17.17 -21.92
N GLU A 63 4.32 -16.38 -21.95
CA GLU A 63 3.47 -16.22 -23.12
C GLU A 63 3.95 -15.04 -23.97
N ARG A 64 4.30 -15.29 -25.24
CA ARG A 64 4.86 -14.28 -26.14
C ARG A 64 3.98 -13.06 -26.32
N GLU A 65 2.66 -13.23 -26.36
CA GLU A 65 1.71 -12.14 -26.54
C GLU A 65 1.60 -11.22 -25.32
N ALA A 66 1.91 -11.73 -24.12
CA ALA A 66 1.89 -10.97 -22.87
C ALA A 66 3.20 -10.20 -22.62
N THR A 67 4.30 -10.63 -23.22
CA THR A 67 5.65 -10.10 -22.93
C THR A 67 6.24 -9.25 -24.05
N ILE A 68 5.59 -9.17 -25.22
CA ILE A 68 6.09 -8.43 -26.40
C ILE A 68 5.17 -7.28 -26.78
N SER A 69 5.75 -6.15 -27.14
CA SER A 69 5.03 -5.01 -27.72
C SER A 69 5.80 -4.43 -28.91
N LYS A 70 5.10 -4.12 -29.99
CA LYS A 70 5.69 -3.50 -31.18
C LYS A 70 5.59 -1.99 -31.06
N MET A 71 6.73 -1.31 -30.98
CA MET A 71 6.79 0.15 -30.89
C MET A 71 7.48 0.74 -32.12
N GLU A 72 7.00 1.90 -32.57
CA GLU A 72 7.66 2.66 -33.65
C GLU A 72 8.90 3.37 -33.10
N ILE A 73 10.07 3.05 -33.66
CA ILE A 73 11.31 3.79 -33.39
C ILE A 73 11.73 4.52 -34.68
N VAL A 74 12.14 5.78 -34.54
CA VAL A 74 12.81 6.52 -35.62
C VAL A 74 14.29 6.20 -35.58
N GLN A 75 14.82 5.62 -36.65
CA GLN A 75 16.24 5.35 -36.83
C GLN A 75 16.81 6.25 -37.92
N VAL A 76 18.00 6.81 -37.69
CA VAL A 76 18.74 7.56 -38.71
C VAL A 76 19.61 6.59 -39.50
N GLU A 77 19.38 6.48 -40.80
CA GLU A 77 20.16 5.67 -41.74
C GLU A 77 20.79 6.61 -42.78
N GLY A 78 22.06 6.97 -42.62
CA GLY A 78 22.70 7.98 -43.46
C GLY A 78 22.07 9.36 -43.25
N SER A 79 21.51 9.97 -44.29
CA SER A 79 20.82 11.27 -44.23
C SER A 79 19.30 11.19 -44.02
N ARG A 80 18.71 9.98 -43.94
CA ARG A 80 17.25 9.78 -43.83
C ARG A 80 16.84 9.28 -42.44
N SER A 81 15.72 9.79 -41.94
CA SER A 81 15.02 9.26 -40.77
C SER A 81 13.95 8.25 -41.22
N VAL A 82 14.08 7.00 -40.78
CA VAL A 82 13.18 5.91 -41.13
C VAL A 82 12.47 5.40 -39.88
N LYS A 83 11.15 5.27 -39.93
CA LYS A 83 10.38 4.62 -38.86
C LYS A 83 10.42 3.10 -39.04
N ARG A 84 10.77 2.37 -37.99
CA ARG A 84 10.69 0.91 -37.94
C ARG A 84 9.86 0.47 -36.74
N LEU A 85 9.08 -0.59 -36.94
CA LEU A 85 8.46 -1.31 -35.82
C LEU A 85 9.51 -2.25 -35.23
N VAL A 86 9.77 -2.09 -33.94
CA VAL A 86 10.73 -2.89 -33.18
C VAL A 86 10.00 -3.58 -32.05
N ASP A 87 10.34 -4.85 -31.82
CA ASP A 87 9.83 -5.64 -30.71
C ASP A 87 10.52 -5.21 -29.41
N PHE A 88 9.73 -4.80 -28.42
CA PHE A 88 10.12 -4.53 -27.05
C PHE A 88 9.61 -5.64 -26.14
N TYR A 89 10.41 -5.96 -25.14
CA TYR A 89 10.14 -7.03 -24.20
C TYR A 89 10.03 -6.45 -22.80
N ASN A 90 9.06 -6.95 -22.04
CA ASN A 90 8.81 -6.51 -20.67
C ASN A 90 9.88 -7.03 -19.68
N LEU A 91 9.77 -6.62 -18.42
CA LEU A 91 10.69 -7.02 -17.35
C LEU A 91 10.81 -8.54 -17.17
N ASP A 92 9.71 -9.30 -17.29
CA ASP A 92 9.73 -10.75 -17.10
C ASP A 92 10.62 -11.45 -18.13
N ALA A 93 10.48 -11.06 -19.41
CA ALA A 93 11.33 -11.55 -20.48
C ALA A 93 12.80 -11.16 -20.28
N ILE A 94 13.07 -9.93 -19.82
CA ILE A 94 14.45 -9.47 -19.54
C ILE A 94 15.07 -10.31 -18.41
N ILE A 95 14.34 -10.55 -17.33
CA ILE A 95 14.79 -11.37 -16.20
C ILE A 95 15.07 -12.80 -16.67
N ALA A 96 14.13 -13.43 -17.37
CA ALA A 96 14.23 -14.81 -17.81
C ALA A 96 15.43 -15.02 -18.76
N VAL A 97 15.67 -14.08 -19.68
CA VAL A 97 16.88 -14.05 -20.51
C VAL A 97 18.14 -13.90 -19.64
N GLY A 98 18.14 -12.98 -18.68
CA GLY A 98 19.27 -12.76 -17.77
C GLY A 98 19.68 -14.00 -16.97
N TYR A 99 18.74 -14.89 -16.65
CA TYR A 99 19.04 -16.18 -16.00
C TYR A 99 19.62 -17.24 -16.97
N ARG A 100 19.30 -17.17 -18.26
CA ARG A 100 19.75 -18.15 -19.27
C ARG A 100 21.04 -17.76 -19.98
N VAL A 101 21.39 -16.48 -20.02
CA VAL A 101 22.62 -15.98 -20.66
C VAL A 101 23.86 -16.36 -19.84
N ASN A 102 24.84 -16.95 -20.51
CA ASN A 102 26.15 -17.22 -19.94
C ASN A 102 27.15 -16.10 -20.28
N SER A 103 27.18 -15.05 -19.45
CA SER A 103 28.18 -13.97 -19.55
C SER A 103 28.59 -13.45 -18.17
N LYS A 104 29.70 -12.70 -18.11
CA LYS A 104 30.11 -12.02 -16.87
C LYS A 104 29.03 -11.04 -16.38
N ARG A 105 28.43 -10.25 -17.29
CA ARG A 105 27.36 -9.28 -16.93
C ARG A 105 26.09 -9.98 -16.46
N ALA A 106 25.66 -11.06 -17.13
CA ALA A 106 24.51 -11.86 -16.70
C ALA A 106 24.78 -12.56 -15.35
N THR A 107 26.01 -12.99 -15.09
CA THR A 107 26.40 -13.52 -13.77
C THR A 107 26.27 -12.46 -12.69
N GLN A 108 26.73 -11.23 -12.94
CA GLN A 108 26.57 -10.11 -12.00
C GLN A 108 25.10 -9.75 -11.77
N PHE A 109 24.30 -9.73 -12.84
CA PHE A 109 22.86 -9.55 -12.75
C PHE A 109 22.22 -10.61 -11.82
N ARG A 110 22.54 -11.90 -11.99
CA ARG A 110 22.02 -12.96 -11.11
C ARG A 110 22.47 -12.83 -9.66
N ILE A 111 23.74 -12.45 -9.43
CA ILE A 111 24.25 -12.19 -8.07
C ILE A 111 23.44 -11.06 -7.42
N TRP A 112 23.24 -9.96 -8.15
CA TRP A 112 22.42 -8.84 -7.70
C TRP A 112 20.97 -9.25 -7.43
N SER A 113 20.30 -9.91 -8.38
CA SER A 113 18.91 -10.37 -8.20
C SER A 113 18.77 -11.31 -7.00
N THR A 114 19.72 -12.21 -6.81
CA THR A 114 19.72 -13.14 -5.67
C THR A 114 19.92 -12.39 -4.35
N LYS A 115 20.81 -11.40 -4.30
CA LYS A 115 21.01 -10.56 -3.11
C LYS A 115 19.74 -9.78 -2.78
N THR A 116 19.12 -9.15 -3.77
CA THR A 116 17.87 -8.40 -3.65
C THR A 116 16.72 -9.29 -3.15
N LEU A 117 16.54 -10.46 -3.75
CA LEU A 117 15.52 -11.43 -3.31
C LEU A 117 15.79 -11.93 -1.89
N ARG A 118 17.04 -12.24 -1.54
CA ARG A 118 17.42 -12.67 -0.19
C ARG A 118 17.13 -11.57 0.83
N GLU A 119 17.45 -10.32 0.51
CA GLU A 119 17.16 -9.18 1.38
C GLU A 119 15.65 -9.06 1.63
N TYR A 120 14.83 -9.17 0.58
CA TYR A 120 13.37 -9.19 0.73
C TYR A 120 12.89 -10.36 1.60
N LEU A 121 13.39 -11.57 1.37
CA LEU A 121 12.99 -12.76 2.13
C LEU A 121 13.35 -12.66 3.62
N VAL A 122 14.44 -11.96 3.97
CA VAL A 122 14.89 -11.80 5.36
C VAL A 122 14.23 -10.58 6.04
N LYS A 123 14.17 -9.43 5.36
CA LYS A 123 13.71 -8.16 5.96
C LYS A 123 12.24 -7.84 5.68
N GLY A 124 11.66 -8.43 4.63
CA GLY A 124 10.30 -8.14 4.14
C GLY A 124 10.19 -6.91 3.24
N TYR A 125 11.30 -6.23 2.92
CA TYR A 125 11.32 -5.03 2.07
C TYR A 125 12.65 -4.84 1.33
N ILE A 126 12.64 -4.07 0.24
CA ILE A 126 13.82 -3.60 -0.51
C ILE A 126 13.65 -2.10 -0.75
N LEU A 127 14.71 -1.31 -0.57
CA LEU A 127 14.75 0.12 -0.86
C LEU A 127 15.98 0.48 -1.69
N ASP A 128 15.83 1.42 -2.63
CA ASP A 128 16.95 2.03 -3.34
C ASP A 128 17.31 3.36 -2.67
N ASP A 129 18.06 3.28 -1.58
CA ASP A 129 18.46 4.43 -0.75
C ASP A 129 19.17 5.51 -1.57
N ASN A 130 20.01 5.11 -2.53
CA ASN A 130 20.75 6.06 -3.37
C ASN A 130 19.82 6.89 -4.26
N ARG A 131 18.78 6.26 -4.83
CA ARG A 131 17.77 6.96 -5.62
C ARG A 131 16.98 7.95 -4.78
N PHE A 132 16.68 7.60 -3.53
CA PHE A 132 16.01 8.49 -2.60
C PHE A 132 16.89 9.68 -2.18
N ILE A 133 18.14 9.44 -1.82
CA ILE A 133 19.09 10.49 -1.41
C ILE A 133 19.31 11.51 -2.53
N LYS A 134 19.33 11.07 -3.79
CA LYS A 134 19.49 11.94 -4.97
C LYS A 134 18.22 12.71 -5.37
N GLY A 135 17.09 12.49 -4.69
CA GLY A 135 15.81 13.16 -4.99
C GLY A 135 15.15 12.74 -6.31
N GLN A 136 15.63 11.66 -6.94
CA GLN A 136 15.20 11.24 -8.29
C GLN A 136 13.83 10.54 -8.33
N SER A 137 13.11 10.46 -7.20
CA SER A 137 11.72 9.95 -7.16
C SER A 137 10.97 10.43 -5.91
N LEU A 138 10.67 11.74 -5.85
CA LEU A 138 9.89 12.32 -4.74
C LEU A 138 8.48 11.71 -4.62
N THR A 139 7.87 11.29 -5.73
CA THR A 139 6.56 10.64 -5.74
C THR A 139 6.62 9.28 -5.04
N TYR A 140 7.57 8.42 -5.43
CA TYR A 140 7.74 7.09 -4.82
C TYR A 140 8.11 7.20 -3.33
N PHE A 141 8.92 8.19 -2.95
CA PHE A 141 9.24 8.43 -1.54
C PHE A 141 8.00 8.78 -0.71
N LYS A 142 7.12 9.64 -1.24
CA LYS A 142 5.84 9.99 -0.60
C LYS A 142 4.92 8.77 -0.47
N GLU A 143 4.79 7.98 -1.53
CA GLU A 143 4.00 6.73 -1.51
C GLU A 143 4.52 5.73 -0.48
N LEU A 144 5.85 5.56 -0.38
CA LEU A 144 6.48 4.72 0.62
C LEU A 144 6.17 5.21 2.03
N LEU A 145 6.32 6.52 2.30
CA LEU A 145 5.98 7.10 3.60
C LEU A 145 4.50 6.90 3.94
N ASP A 146 3.59 7.09 2.99
CA ASP A 146 2.16 6.90 3.21
C ASP A 146 1.82 5.43 3.47
N ARG A 147 2.51 4.49 2.82
CA ARG A 147 2.37 3.06 3.10
C ARG A 147 2.90 2.69 4.49
N ILE A 148 4.05 3.21 4.90
CA ILE A 148 4.60 3.02 6.25
C ILE A 148 3.63 3.57 7.30
N ARG A 149 3.10 4.78 7.08
CA ARG A 149 2.07 5.38 7.95
C ARG A 149 0.83 4.49 8.00
N ALA A 150 0.33 4.00 6.87
CA ALA A 150 -0.84 3.11 6.85
C ALA A 150 -0.60 1.83 7.66
N ILE A 151 0.59 1.22 7.58
CA ILE A 151 0.98 0.03 8.36
C ILE A 151 1.02 0.36 9.87
N ARG A 152 1.66 1.49 10.25
CA ARG A 152 1.78 1.95 11.64
C ARG A 152 0.42 2.18 12.30
N ILE A 153 -0.58 2.59 11.52
CA ILE A 153 -1.96 2.86 11.97
C ILE A 153 -2.90 1.64 11.83
N SER A 154 -2.41 0.45 11.52
CA SER A 154 -3.20 -0.77 11.78
C SER A 154 -3.57 -0.80 13.28
N GLU A 155 -4.86 -0.91 13.60
CA GLU A 155 -5.38 -0.59 14.95
C GLU A 155 -4.70 -1.41 16.06
N ARG A 156 -4.32 -2.65 15.75
CA ARG A 156 -3.57 -3.51 16.65
C ARG A 156 -2.19 -2.93 16.98
N LEU A 157 -1.42 -2.53 15.98
CA LEU A 157 -0.06 -2.01 16.20
C LEU A 157 -0.10 -0.62 16.85
N PHE A 158 -1.10 0.18 16.49
CA PHE A 158 -1.28 1.54 16.97
C PHE A 158 -1.42 1.65 18.50
N TYR A 159 -2.46 1.04 19.07
CA TYR A 159 -2.67 1.10 20.52
C TYR A 159 -1.65 0.27 21.28
N GLN A 160 -1.11 -0.77 20.64
CA GLN A 160 -0.03 -1.55 21.21
C GLN A 160 1.23 -0.70 21.39
N GLN A 161 1.62 0.12 20.41
CA GLN A 161 2.78 1.02 20.54
C GLN A 161 2.60 2.07 21.64
N ILE A 162 1.43 2.72 21.72
CA ILE A 162 1.13 3.66 22.82
C ILE A 162 1.20 2.93 24.17
N LYS A 163 0.63 1.72 24.25
CA LYS A 163 0.67 0.91 25.46
C LYS A 163 2.10 0.53 25.84
N ASP A 164 2.91 0.09 24.89
CA ASP A 164 4.29 -0.32 25.11
C ASP A 164 5.12 0.87 25.63
N ILE A 165 4.95 2.06 25.06
CA ILE A 165 5.58 3.30 25.54
C ILE A 165 5.11 3.65 26.96
N TYR A 166 3.80 3.61 27.21
CA TYR A 166 3.24 3.91 28.52
C TYR A 166 3.73 2.94 29.60
N MET A 167 3.92 1.67 29.25
CA MET A 167 4.48 0.65 30.15
C MET A 167 5.95 0.91 30.54
N LEU A 168 6.67 1.74 29.79
CA LEU A 168 8.04 2.16 30.13
C LEU A 168 8.08 3.29 31.17
N SER A 169 6.92 3.79 31.63
CA SER A 169 6.87 4.74 32.72
C SER A 169 7.50 4.19 33.99
N ILE A 170 8.24 5.03 34.70
CA ILE A 170 8.95 4.63 35.93
C ILE A 170 7.98 4.18 37.03
N ASP A 171 6.82 4.81 37.07
CA ASP A 171 5.74 4.56 38.02
C ASP A 171 4.63 3.67 37.44
N TYR A 172 4.90 2.93 36.35
CA TYR A 172 3.88 2.09 35.71
C TYR A 172 3.27 1.06 36.67
N ASP A 173 1.95 1.12 36.83
CA ASP A 173 1.15 0.07 37.45
C ASP A 173 -0.10 -0.23 36.60
N LYS A 174 -0.23 -1.49 36.19
CA LYS A 174 -1.33 -1.98 35.36
C LYS A 174 -2.71 -1.87 36.03
N ASN A 175 -2.76 -1.88 37.36
CA ASN A 175 -4.00 -1.84 38.13
C ASN A 175 -4.34 -0.42 38.63
N ASP A 176 -3.46 0.55 38.40
CA ASP A 176 -3.70 1.94 38.80
C ASP A 176 -4.88 2.52 38.00
N GLN A 177 -5.73 3.28 38.69
CA GLN A 177 -6.84 4.00 38.08
C GLN A 177 -6.34 4.94 36.97
N LEU A 178 -5.16 5.56 37.13
CA LEU A 178 -4.54 6.39 36.10
C LEU A 178 -4.30 5.63 34.79
N THR A 179 -3.85 4.38 34.88
CA THR A 179 -3.64 3.52 33.71
C THR A 179 -4.95 3.18 33.02
N LEU A 180 -5.97 2.81 33.80
CA LEU A 180 -7.30 2.50 33.28
C LEU A 180 -7.93 3.72 32.60
N ASP A 181 -7.85 4.89 33.24
CA ASP A 181 -8.39 6.15 32.74
C ASP A 181 -7.63 6.64 31.50
N PHE A 182 -6.31 6.45 31.46
CA PHE A 182 -5.51 6.79 30.28
C PHE A 182 -5.96 5.98 29.06
N PHE A 183 -5.97 4.65 29.13
CA PHE A 183 -6.38 3.84 27.98
C PHE A 183 -7.86 4.02 27.60
N ALA A 184 -8.73 4.26 28.58
CA ALA A 184 -10.14 4.56 28.31
C ALA A 184 -10.33 5.92 27.61
N SER A 185 -9.50 6.92 27.94
CA SER A 185 -9.64 8.29 27.43
C SER A 185 -8.87 8.56 26.14
N VAL A 186 -7.69 7.95 25.94
CA VAL A 186 -6.80 8.22 24.79
C VAL A 186 -7.50 8.00 23.46
N GLN A 187 -8.22 6.88 23.31
CA GLN A 187 -8.99 6.60 22.09
C GLN A 187 -10.01 7.71 21.80
N ASN A 188 -10.79 8.11 22.81
CA ASN A 188 -11.82 9.13 22.64
C ASN A 188 -11.22 10.52 22.39
N LYS A 189 -10.10 10.87 23.05
CA LYS A 189 -9.39 12.14 22.81
C LYS A 189 -8.88 12.24 21.38
N LEU A 190 -8.27 11.17 20.87
CA LEU A 190 -7.74 11.14 19.51
C LEU A 190 -8.84 11.20 18.45
N LEU A 191 -9.91 10.43 18.62
CA LEU A 191 -11.07 10.49 17.73
C LEU A 191 -11.76 11.85 17.78
N TRP A 192 -11.93 12.41 18.98
CA TRP A 192 -12.48 13.75 19.15
C TRP A 192 -11.65 14.82 18.44
N ALA A 193 -10.33 14.77 18.58
CA ALA A 193 -9.43 15.72 17.96
C ALA A 193 -9.55 15.77 16.42
N VAL A 194 -9.97 14.67 15.78
CA VAL A 194 -10.10 14.60 14.32
C VAL A 194 -11.55 14.77 13.83
N SER A 195 -12.54 14.24 14.55
CA SER A 195 -13.93 14.22 14.09
C SER A 195 -14.92 15.02 14.96
N GLY A 196 -14.44 15.60 16.08
CA GLY A 196 -15.27 16.29 17.07
C GLY A 196 -16.32 15.38 17.73
N LYS A 197 -16.07 14.07 17.75
CA LYS A 197 -16.97 13.02 18.23
C LYS A 197 -16.16 11.93 18.93
N THR A 198 -16.72 11.40 20.01
CA THR A 198 -16.22 10.19 20.67
C THR A 198 -16.44 8.95 19.79
N ALA A 199 -15.82 7.82 20.15
CA ALA A 199 -16.02 6.56 19.43
C ALA A 199 -17.51 6.16 19.38
N ALA A 200 -18.24 6.30 20.50
CA ALA A 200 -19.65 5.97 20.58
C ALA A 200 -20.52 6.91 19.73
N GLU A 201 -20.20 8.21 19.71
CA GLU A 201 -20.89 9.18 18.86
C GLU A 201 -20.63 8.94 17.37
N LEU A 202 -19.40 8.58 16.98
CA LEU A 202 -19.09 8.20 15.60
C LEU A 202 -19.95 7.02 15.15
N VAL A 203 -19.93 5.93 15.92
CA VAL A 203 -20.74 4.74 15.64
C VAL A 203 -22.21 5.11 15.57
N TYR A 204 -22.72 5.83 16.57
CA TYR A 204 -24.14 6.18 16.62
C TYR A 204 -24.55 7.10 15.47
N TYR A 205 -23.83 8.18 15.18
CA TYR A 205 -24.27 9.14 14.18
C TYR A 205 -23.97 8.71 12.73
N ARG A 206 -22.96 7.87 12.50
CA ARG A 206 -22.53 7.50 11.14
C ARG A 206 -22.94 6.10 10.69
N SER A 207 -23.41 5.23 11.60
CA SER A 207 -24.04 3.97 11.19
C SER A 207 -25.32 4.24 10.41
N ASN A 208 -25.37 3.84 9.15
CA ASN A 208 -26.54 3.99 8.29
C ASN A 208 -26.57 2.91 7.20
N ALA A 209 -27.53 2.00 7.27
CA ALA A 209 -27.70 0.87 6.35
C ALA A 209 -27.87 1.27 4.88
N SER A 210 -28.38 2.47 4.61
CA SER A 210 -28.62 2.97 3.26
C SER A 210 -27.36 3.47 2.56
N LEU A 211 -26.25 3.64 3.29
CA LEU A 211 -24.97 4.04 2.72
C LEU A 211 -24.14 2.82 2.29
N PRO A 212 -23.22 2.96 1.31
CA PRO A 212 -22.22 1.94 1.02
C PRO A 212 -21.49 1.52 2.29
N MET A 213 -21.34 0.20 2.49
CA MET A 213 -20.72 -0.40 3.67
C MET A 213 -21.27 0.13 5.01
N MET A 214 -22.53 0.56 5.04
CA MET A 214 -23.17 1.17 6.21
C MET A 214 -22.56 2.49 6.72
N GLY A 215 -21.82 3.19 5.86
CA GLY A 215 -21.05 4.37 6.25
C GLY A 215 -19.67 4.06 6.83
N LEU A 216 -19.24 2.79 6.83
CA LEU A 216 -17.86 2.43 7.13
C LEU A 216 -16.96 2.83 5.96
N THR A 217 -15.78 3.34 6.30
CA THR A 217 -14.70 3.67 5.35
C THR A 217 -13.55 2.67 5.41
N SER A 218 -13.50 1.85 6.47
CA SER A 218 -12.53 0.76 6.63
C SER A 218 -13.16 -0.44 7.31
N THR A 219 -12.66 -1.63 6.97
CA THR A 219 -13.14 -2.93 7.45
C THR A 219 -11.94 -3.84 7.67
N GLU A 220 -12.05 -4.83 8.56
CA GLU A 220 -10.98 -5.80 8.80
C GLU A 220 -10.60 -6.58 7.52
N LYS A 221 -11.61 -6.93 6.72
CA LYS A 221 -11.44 -7.47 5.37
C LYS A 221 -12.02 -6.47 4.40
N GLU A 222 -11.18 -5.94 3.52
CA GLU A 222 -11.55 -4.89 2.59
C GLU A 222 -12.85 -5.21 1.83
N GLY A 223 -13.82 -4.30 1.91
CA GLY A 223 -15.14 -4.43 1.27
C GLY A 223 -16.14 -5.33 2.01
N ILE A 224 -15.75 -6.05 3.07
CA ILE A 224 -16.63 -7.00 3.78
C ILE A 224 -16.98 -6.45 5.16
N VAL A 225 -18.25 -6.09 5.35
CA VAL A 225 -18.77 -5.61 6.64
C VAL A 225 -19.07 -6.78 7.59
N LYS A 226 -18.31 -6.89 8.68
CA LYS A 226 -18.58 -7.83 9.79
C LYS A 226 -19.19 -7.13 10.99
N ALA A 227 -19.82 -7.92 11.87
CA ALA A 227 -20.35 -7.43 13.15
C ALA A 227 -19.26 -6.93 14.12
N SER A 228 -18.00 -7.31 13.92
CA SER A 228 -16.85 -6.75 14.65
C SER A 228 -16.56 -5.31 14.22
N ASP A 229 -16.72 -4.99 12.93
CA ASP A 229 -16.36 -3.68 12.36
C ASP A 229 -17.31 -2.56 12.78
N ILE A 230 -18.62 -2.87 12.92
CA ILE A 230 -19.67 -1.86 13.18
C ILE A 230 -19.56 -1.19 14.56
N ASN A 231 -18.80 -1.78 15.49
CA ASN A 231 -18.66 -1.25 16.85
C ASN A 231 -17.39 -0.39 17.02
N ILE A 232 -16.59 -0.26 15.97
CA ILE A 232 -15.31 0.45 16.00
C ILE A 232 -15.51 1.85 15.42
N GLY A 233 -15.47 2.88 16.28
CA GLY A 233 -15.70 4.27 15.85
C GLY A 233 -14.73 4.77 14.77
N LYS A 234 -13.47 4.31 14.79
CA LYS A 234 -12.45 4.62 13.77
C LYS A 234 -12.92 4.22 12.37
N ASN A 235 -13.64 3.12 12.23
CA ASN A 235 -14.05 2.59 10.94
C ASN A 235 -15.07 3.51 10.23
N TYR A 236 -15.61 4.50 10.92
CA TYR A 236 -16.51 5.51 10.38
C TYR A 236 -15.82 6.86 10.10
N LEU A 237 -14.50 6.98 10.28
CA LEU A 237 -13.77 8.21 9.97
C LEU A 237 -13.68 8.44 8.46
N THR A 238 -13.83 9.68 8.02
CA THR A 238 -13.56 10.01 6.61
C THR A 238 -12.08 9.84 6.29
N LYS A 239 -11.72 9.82 4.99
CA LYS A 239 -10.32 9.75 4.57
C LYS A 239 -9.48 10.87 5.21
N ASP A 240 -9.98 12.10 5.18
CA ASP A 240 -9.29 13.26 5.74
C ASP A 240 -9.14 13.18 7.27
N GLU A 241 -10.18 12.71 7.98
CA GLU A 241 -10.10 12.53 9.44
C GLU A 241 -9.13 11.42 9.81
N LEU A 242 -9.13 10.34 9.03
CA LEU A 242 -8.21 9.22 9.22
C LEU A 242 -6.76 9.68 8.96
N ASP A 243 -6.50 10.44 7.91
CA ASP A 243 -5.17 10.97 7.61
C ASP A 243 -4.70 11.99 8.66
N ASN A 244 -5.60 12.84 9.18
CA ASN A 244 -5.30 13.70 10.33
C ASN A 244 -4.96 12.87 11.58
N LEU A 245 -5.70 11.79 11.83
CA LEU A 245 -5.44 10.89 12.94
C LEU A 245 -4.05 10.27 12.82
N LYS A 246 -3.65 9.84 11.61
CA LYS A 246 -2.32 9.31 11.34
C LYS A 246 -1.21 10.30 11.75
N LEU A 247 -1.38 11.57 11.41
CA LEU A 247 -0.38 12.62 11.70
C LEU A 247 -0.23 12.90 13.20
N ILE A 248 -1.34 12.99 13.94
CA ILE A 248 -1.32 13.22 15.40
C ILE A 248 -0.62 12.05 16.10
N VAL A 249 -0.95 10.83 15.69
CA VAL A 249 -0.36 9.61 16.24
C VAL A 249 1.14 9.57 15.98
N GLU A 250 1.56 9.83 14.75
CA GLU A 250 2.97 9.87 14.39
C GLU A 250 3.74 10.87 15.25
N GLN A 251 3.18 12.07 15.47
CA GLN A 251 3.78 13.06 16.33
C GLN A 251 3.90 12.60 17.79
N TYR A 252 2.90 11.88 18.31
CA TYR A 252 2.93 11.32 19.66
C TYR A 252 4.02 10.26 19.83
N LEU A 253 4.17 9.37 18.84
CA LEU A 253 5.20 8.34 18.85
C LEU A 253 6.60 8.94 18.69
N SER A 254 6.79 9.89 17.77
CA SER A 254 8.05 10.61 17.61
C SER A 254 8.45 11.38 18.87
N PHE A 255 7.47 11.96 19.58
CA PHE A 255 7.71 12.56 20.88
C PHE A 255 8.22 11.54 21.90
N ALA A 256 7.57 10.39 22.00
CA ALA A 256 7.98 9.32 22.91
C ALA A 256 9.39 8.79 22.60
N GLU A 257 9.69 8.55 21.32
CA GLU A 257 11.02 8.16 20.85
C GLU A 257 12.07 9.22 21.24
N ALA A 258 11.76 10.51 21.08
CA ALA A 258 12.65 11.58 21.48
C ALA A 258 12.91 11.61 23.00
N GLN A 259 11.90 11.36 23.83
CA GLN A 259 12.11 11.25 25.29
C GLN A 259 13.05 10.07 25.61
N ALA A 260 12.85 8.92 24.96
CA ALA A 260 13.67 7.73 25.15
C ALA A 260 15.13 7.95 24.72
N ILE A 261 15.35 8.53 23.53
CA ILE A 261 16.70 8.84 22.99
C ILE A 261 17.45 9.81 23.90
N ASN A 262 16.76 10.80 24.45
CA ASN A 262 17.36 11.79 25.34
C ASN A 262 17.45 11.31 26.79
N HIS A 263 17.12 10.05 27.06
CA HIS A 263 17.09 9.46 28.41
C HIS A 263 16.26 10.29 29.40
N ILE A 264 15.18 10.91 28.94
CA ILE A 264 14.28 11.69 29.78
C ILE A 264 13.30 10.71 30.45
N PRO A 265 13.34 10.59 31.79
CA PRO A 265 12.44 9.73 32.52
C PRO A 265 10.99 10.23 32.44
N MET A 266 10.05 9.36 32.07
CA MET A 266 8.63 9.69 31.94
C MET A 266 7.79 8.98 33.00
N ARG A 267 6.83 9.69 33.60
CA ARG A 267 5.80 9.13 34.48
C ARG A 267 4.49 8.88 33.72
N MET A 268 3.62 8.07 34.29
CA MET A 268 2.30 7.73 33.73
C MET A 268 1.48 8.99 33.40
N LYS A 269 1.50 9.99 34.29
CA LYS A 269 0.79 11.26 34.11
C LYS A 269 1.35 12.08 32.94
N ASP A 270 2.67 12.09 32.78
CA ASP A 270 3.34 12.88 31.75
C ASP A 270 2.88 12.48 30.35
N TRP A 271 2.61 11.20 30.11
CA TRP A 271 2.08 10.72 28.82
C TRP A 271 0.71 11.28 28.47
N GLY A 272 -0.18 11.43 29.47
CA GLY A 272 -1.49 12.03 29.30
C GLY A 272 -1.42 13.54 29.07
N ASP A 273 -0.57 14.22 29.83
CA ASP A 273 -0.37 15.68 29.73
C ASP A 273 0.27 16.06 28.39
N ASN A 274 1.30 15.32 27.94
CA ASN A 274 1.95 15.56 26.65
C ASN A 274 1.04 15.24 25.47
N LEU A 275 0.14 14.26 25.59
CA LEU A 275 -0.88 14.03 24.56
C LEU A 275 -1.77 15.27 24.42
N ASN A 276 -2.24 15.86 25.52
CA ASN A 276 -3.03 17.08 25.47
C ASN A 276 -2.25 18.23 24.82
N ILE A 277 -0.97 18.42 25.18
CA ILE A 277 -0.11 19.46 24.59
C ILE A 277 0.02 19.27 23.06
N ILE A 278 0.27 18.04 22.59
CA ILE A 278 0.36 17.73 21.16
C ILE A 278 -0.96 18.03 20.43
N LEU A 279 -2.11 17.71 21.04
CA LEU A 279 -3.41 18.04 20.47
C LEU A 279 -3.62 19.56 20.39
N THR A 280 -3.28 20.30 21.45
CA THR A 280 -3.38 21.77 21.48
C THR A 280 -2.47 22.44 20.46
N MET A 281 -1.21 21.99 20.32
CA MET A 281 -0.27 22.53 19.33
C MET A 281 -0.79 22.37 17.89
N ASN A 282 -1.51 21.28 17.62
CA ASN A 282 -2.16 21.03 16.33
C ASN A 282 -3.49 21.79 16.15
N ARG A 283 -3.82 22.72 17.05
CA ARG A 283 -5.08 23.49 17.07
C ARG A 283 -6.32 22.59 17.08
N LYS A 284 -6.22 21.41 17.72
CA LYS A 284 -7.35 20.49 17.88
C LYS A 284 -8.07 20.79 19.19
N SER A 285 -9.38 20.56 19.21
CA SER A 285 -10.17 20.62 20.44
C SER A 285 -9.85 19.40 21.32
N ILE A 286 -9.76 19.63 22.62
CA ILE A 286 -9.62 18.56 23.61
C ILE A 286 -11.02 18.17 24.08
N LEU A 287 -11.23 16.87 24.31
CA LEU A 287 -12.46 16.37 24.89
C LEU A 287 -12.51 16.72 26.38
N GLU A 288 -13.43 17.59 26.79
CA GLU A 288 -13.62 18.03 28.19
C GLU A 288 -14.66 17.19 28.98
N GLY A 289 -15.06 16.02 28.48
CA GLY A 289 -16.06 15.16 29.13
C GLY A 289 -16.16 13.75 28.53
N LEU A 290 -17.23 13.02 28.84
CA LEU A 290 -17.43 11.62 28.40
C LEU A 290 -18.15 11.49 27.03
N GLY A 291 -18.55 12.60 26.42
CA GLY A 291 -19.41 12.65 25.23
C GLY A 291 -20.90 12.58 25.58
N LYS A 292 -21.76 12.65 24.56
CA LYS A 292 -23.22 12.70 24.71
C LYS A 292 -23.92 11.35 24.54
N VAL A 293 -23.22 10.37 23.95
CA VAL A 293 -23.80 9.07 23.58
C VAL A 293 -23.11 7.94 24.34
N SER A 294 -23.89 7.08 25.00
CA SER A 294 -23.35 5.91 25.69
C SER A 294 -22.94 4.81 24.71
N LYS A 295 -21.94 4.02 25.10
CA LYS A 295 -21.45 2.88 24.32
C LYS A 295 -22.54 1.85 24.00
N GLU A 296 -23.46 1.62 24.94
CA GLU A 296 -24.57 0.68 24.75
C GLU A 296 -25.58 1.19 23.72
N LEU A 297 -25.92 2.50 23.76
CA LEU A 297 -26.84 3.11 22.80
C LEU A 297 -26.25 3.07 21.39
N ALA A 298 -24.96 3.40 21.25
CA ALA A 298 -24.23 3.31 19.99
C ALA A 298 -24.25 1.89 19.41
N ARG A 299 -23.97 0.87 20.25
CA ARG A 299 -23.98 -0.54 19.84
C ARG A 299 -25.36 -1.00 19.39
N LYS A 300 -26.42 -0.67 20.14
CA LYS A 300 -27.81 -1.03 19.76
C LYS A 300 -28.18 -0.44 18.41
N LYS A 301 -27.85 0.83 18.17
CA LYS A 301 -28.09 1.47 16.87
C LYS A 301 -27.31 0.79 15.75
N ALA A 302 -26.00 0.61 15.91
CA ALA A 302 -25.16 -0.02 14.89
C ALA A 302 -25.62 -1.45 14.53
N GLN A 303 -26.04 -2.24 15.53
CA GLN A 303 -26.58 -3.58 15.31
C GLN A 303 -27.90 -3.56 14.54
N LYS A 304 -28.78 -2.60 14.82
CA LYS A 304 -30.04 -2.42 14.08
C LYS A 304 -29.77 -2.08 12.61
N GLU A 305 -28.88 -1.12 12.36
CA GLU A 305 -28.45 -0.77 11.00
C GLU A 305 -27.78 -1.95 10.29
N TYR A 306 -27.01 -2.77 11.01
CA TYR A 306 -26.34 -3.95 10.45
C TYR A 306 -27.32 -5.01 9.97
N ALA A 307 -28.38 -5.24 10.74
CA ALA A 307 -29.44 -6.16 10.34
C ALA A 307 -30.12 -5.69 9.04
N LEU A 308 -30.48 -4.40 8.96
CA LEU A 308 -31.09 -3.80 7.76
C LEU A 308 -30.16 -3.88 6.54
N TYR A 309 -28.88 -3.58 6.72
CA TYR A 309 -27.89 -3.67 5.65
C TYR A 309 -27.71 -5.10 5.13
N LYS A 310 -27.67 -6.09 6.03
CA LYS A 310 -27.57 -7.50 5.65
C LYS A 310 -28.80 -7.99 4.90
N GLU A 311 -29.99 -7.51 5.24
CA GLU A 311 -31.23 -7.80 4.52
C GLU A 311 -31.19 -7.20 3.11
N SER A 312 -30.81 -5.93 2.98
CA SER A 312 -30.66 -5.26 1.67
C SER A 312 -29.60 -5.92 0.78
N GLN A 313 -28.46 -6.36 1.34
CA GLN A 313 -27.43 -7.09 0.60
C GLN A 313 -27.96 -8.42 0.06
N LYS A 314 -28.70 -9.20 0.86
CA LYS A 314 -29.31 -10.46 0.40
C LYS A 314 -30.30 -10.22 -0.74
N GLU A 315 -31.09 -9.17 -0.66
CA GLU A 315 -32.04 -8.81 -1.71
C GLU A 315 -31.31 -8.42 -3.01
N GLN A 316 -30.22 -7.64 -2.91
CA GLN A 316 -29.38 -7.27 -4.05
C GLN A 316 -28.69 -8.50 -4.67
N GLU A 317 -28.12 -9.40 -3.86
CA GLU A 317 -27.53 -10.65 -4.32
C GLU A 317 -28.56 -11.52 -5.05
N HIS A 318 -29.77 -11.65 -4.49
CA HIS A 318 -30.86 -12.38 -5.11
C HIS A 318 -31.27 -11.77 -6.46
N LEU A 319 -31.42 -10.44 -6.53
CA LEU A 319 -31.73 -9.74 -7.79
C LEU A 319 -30.62 -9.89 -8.83
N ASN A 320 -29.35 -9.85 -8.42
CA ASN A 320 -28.22 -10.06 -9.32
C ASN A 320 -28.17 -11.48 -9.84
N SER A 321 -28.41 -12.48 -8.99
CA SER A 321 -28.51 -13.90 -9.40
C SER A 321 -29.62 -14.10 -10.43
N ILE A 322 -30.79 -13.48 -10.23
CA ILE A 322 -31.88 -13.51 -11.22
C ILE A 322 -31.46 -12.88 -12.55
N LYS A 323 -30.75 -11.75 -12.52
CA LYS A 323 -30.25 -11.09 -13.74
C LYS A 323 -29.20 -11.92 -14.48
N GLU A 324 -28.30 -12.59 -13.76
CA GLU A 324 -27.33 -13.51 -14.33
C GLU A 324 -28.03 -14.69 -15.01
N LEU A 325 -29.02 -15.30 -14.34
CA LEU A 325 -29.84 -16.35 -14.92
C LEU A 325 -30.57 -15.89 -16.20
N ASP A 326 -31.16 -14.69 -16.22
CA ASP A 326 -31.81 -14.15 -17.42
C ASP A 326 -30.80 -13.90 -18.56
N LYS A 327 -29.58 -13.44 -18.23
CA LYS A 327 -28.50 -13.27 -19.21
C LYS A 327 -28.05 -14.62 -19.80
N ASP A 328 -27.84 -15.63 -18.95
CA ASP A 328 -27.46 -16.97 -19.36
C ASP A 328 -28.54 -17.63 -20.23
N LEU A 329 -29.81 -17.47 -19.87
CA LEU A 329 -30.94 -17.94 -20.68
C LEU A 329 -31.01 -17.26 -22.05
N LYS A 330 -30.70 -15.96 -22.13
CA LYS A 330 -30.61 -15.22 -23.41
C LYS A 330 -29.44 -15.69 -24.27
N GLU A 331 -28.29 -15.99 -23.67
CA GLU A 331 -27.14 -16.53 -24.38
C GLU A 331 -27.38 -17.97 -24.88
N LEU A 332 -28.06 -18.80 -24.09
CA LEU A 332 -28.47 -20.15 -24.50
C LEU A 332 -29.47 -20.13 -25.66
N LYS A 333 -30.46 -19.22 -25.64
CA LYS A 333 -31.39 -19.02 -26.78
C LYS A 333 -30.70 -18.52 -28.05
N LYS A 334 -29.62 -17.74 -27.93
CA LYS A 334 -28.80 -17.35 -29.08
C LYS A 334 -27.98 -18.50 -29.65
N LYS A 335 -27.52 -19.44 -28.80
CA LYS A 335 -26.77 -20.63 -29.23
C LYS A 335 -27.67 -21.73 -29.83
N ASN A 336 -28.92 -21.84 -29.37
CA ASN A 336 -29.93 -22.76 -29.92
C ASN A 336 -31.17 -21.99 -30.40
N PRO A 337 -31.16 -21.41 -31.61
CA PRO A 337 -32.37 -20.82 -32.16
C PRO A 337 -33.43 -21.91 -32.38
N PRO A 338 -34.71 -21.65 -32.07
CA PRO A 338 -35.76 -22.63 -32.34
C PRO A 338 -35.85 -22.90 -33.85
N LYS A 339 -36.01 -24.18 -34.21
CA LYS A 339 -36.15 -24.67 -35.58
C LYS A 339 -37.36 -24.10 -36.31
#